data_AF-A0A8J7IEA0-F1
#
_entry.id   AF-A0A8J7IEA0-F1
#
_cell.length_a   1.000
_cell.length_b   1.000
_cell.length_c   1.000
_cell.angle_alpha   90.00
_cell.angle_beta   90.00
_cell.angle_gamma   90.00
#
_symmetry.space_group_name_H-M   'P 1'
#
loop_
_entity.id
_entity.type
_entity.pdbx_description
1 polymer ?
#
loop_
_entity_poly.entity_id
_entity_poly.type
_entity_poly.pdbx_seq_one_letter_code
_entity_poly.pdbx_strand_id
1 'polypeptide(L)'
;MTKQKIQDPLFQLCKPSLLDLTALLAKSLKHHEEPMHELVGPETKIPVEVLDKMNELTESEKSAVLVEIANWIDSASRPAK
;
A
#
# COMPACT_ATOMS: atom_id res chain seq x y z
N MET A 1 -16.03 -22.50 22.16
CA MET A 1 -15.33 -22.68 20.87
C MET A 1 -14.84 -21.32 20.40
N THR A 2 -13.57 -21.04 20.57
CA THR A 2 -12.92 -19.78 20.16
C THR A 2 -12.90 -19.74 18.63
N LYS A 3 -13.68 -18.84 18.03
CA LYS A 3 -13.56 -18.52 16.60
C LYS A 3 -12.14 -18.03 16.35
N GLN A 4 -11.26 -18.88 15.82
CA GLN A 4 -9.95 -18.46 15.34
C GLN A 4 -10.20 -17.42 14.26
N LYS A 5 -9.81 -16.17 14.53
CA LYS A 5 -9.65 -15.17 13.47
C LYS A 5 -8.62 -15.75 12.52
N ILE A 6 -9.05 -16.25 11.37
CA ILE A 6 -8.14 -16.56 10.28
C ILE A 6 -7.62 -15.20 9.82
N GLN A 7 -6.56 -14.71 10.46
CA GLN A 7 -5.80 -13.60 9.94
C GLN A 7 -5.11 -14.14 8.70
N ASP A 8 -5.40 -13.54 7.54
CA ASP A 8 -4.71 -13.84 6.30
C ASP A 8 -3.18 -13.73 6.55
N PRO A 9 -2.43 -14.85 6.52
CA PRO A 9 -1.01 -14.84 6.84
C PRO A 9 -0.20 -14.00 5.84
N LEU A 10 -0.64 -13.95 4.57
CA LEU A 10 -0.01 -13.10 3.57
C LEU A 10 -0.26 -11.63 3.89
N PHE A 11 -1.48 -11.28 4.31
CA PHE A 11 -1.77 -9.93 4.75
C PHE A 11 -0.89 -9.51 5.93
N GLN A 12 -0.69 -10.35 6.95
CA GLN A 12 0.17 -10.00 8.10
C GLN A 12 1.63 -9.78 7.69
N LEU A 13 2.14 -10.58 6.74
CA LEU A 13 3.49 -10.43 6.20
C LEU A 13 3.63 -9.14 5.38
N CYS A 14 2.62 -8.82 4.57
CA CYS A 14 2.64 -7.67 3.66
C CYS A 14 2.22 -6.36 4.32
N LYS A 15 1.53 -6.40 5.47
CA LYS A 15 0.90 -5.23 6.09
C LYS A 15 1.84 -4.03 6.27
N PRO A 16 3.09 -4.17 6.77
CA PRO A 16 3.99 -3.03 6.89
C PRO A 16 4.27 -2.37 5.53
N SER A 17 4.65 -3.16 4.53
CA SER A 17 4.95 -2.67 3.18
C SER A 17 3.72 -2.08 2.47
N LEU A 18 2.53 -2.63 2.72
CA LEU A 18 1.28 -2.09 2.19
C LEU A 18 0.97 -0.71 2.79
N LEU A 19 1.22 -0.50 4.09
CA LEU A 19 1.03 0.80 4.73
C LEU A 19 2.05 1.83 4.23
N ASP A 20 3.32 1.44 4.07
CA ASP A 20 4.35 2.31 3.51
C ASP A 20 4.01 2.71 2.06
N LEU A 21 3.57 1.74 1.24
CA LEU A 21 3.13 2.00 -0.13
C LEU A 21 1.88 2.90 -0.18
N THR A 22 0.93 2.71 0.74
CA THR A 22 -0.27 3.55 0.84
C THR A 22 0.10 5.00 1.17
N ALA A 23 0.99 5.20 2.14
CA ALA A 23 1.47 6.53 2.51
C ALA A 23 2.19 7.22 1.34
N LEU A 24 3.01 6.47 0.60
CA LEU A 24 3.75 6.99 -0.54
C LEU A 24 2.85 7.33 -1.72
N LEU A 25 1.90 6.46 -2.07
CA LEU A 25 0.90 6.72 -3.11
C LEU A 25 0.10 7.99 -2.77
N ALA A 26 -0.36 8.11 -1.52
CA ALA A 26 -1.07 9.29 -1.05
C ALA A 26 -0.22 10.57 -1.09
N LYS A 27 1.09 10.47 -0.83
CA LYS A 27 2.03 11.60 -0.96
C LYS A 27 2.24 11.98 -2.42
N SER A 28 2.40 11.00 -3.33
CA SER A 28 2.54 11.26 -4.76
C SER A 28 1.32 11.94 -5.39
N LEU A 29 0.12 11.63 -4.89
CA LEU A 29 -1.14 12.30 -5.27
C LEU A 29 -1.28 13.72 -4.71
N LYS A 30 -0.34 14.21 -3.90
CA LYS A 30 -0.26 15.60 -3.46
C LYS A 30 0.89 16.36 -4.13
N HIS A 31 1.89 15.62 -4.62
CA HIS A 31 3.14 16.12 -5.17
C HIS A 31 3.34 15.53 -6.58
N HIS A 32 2.44 15.88 -7.51
CA HIS A 32 2.36 15.23 -8.83
C HIS A 32 3.57 15.47 -9.73
N GLU A 33 4.35 16.52 -9.44
CA GLU A 33 5.55 16.88 -10.22
C GLU A 33 6.81 16.16 -9.71
N GLU A 34 6.78 15.58 -8.51
CA GLU A 34 7.93 14.93 -7.87
C GLU A 34 7.86 13.40 -8.06
N PRO A 35 8.94 12.76 -8.56
CA PRO A 35 8.98 11.31 -8.65
C PRO A 35 9.01 10.67 -7.25
N MET A 36 8.38 9.50 -7.10
CA MET A 36 8.21 8.84 -5.80
C MET A 36 9.51 8.57 -5.03
N HIS A 37 10.65 8.39 -5.72
CA HIS A 37 11.93 8.19 -5.06
C HIS A 37 12.47 9.46 -4.37
N GLU A 38 12.00 10.65 -4.73
CA GLU A 38 12.28 11.91 -4.03
C GLU A 38 11.33 12.12 -2.84
N LEU A 39 10.17 11.47 -2.86
CA LEU A 39 9.15 11.57 -1.81
C LEU A 39 9.41 10.64 -0.62
N VAL A 40 10.36 9.71 -0.73
CA VAL A 40 10.73 8.74 0.32
C VAL A 40 11.99 9.16 1.05
N GLY A 41 12.03 8.91 2.36
CA GLY A 41 13.26 9.03 3.14
C GLY A 41 14.21 7.84 2.92
N PRO A 42 15.49 7.97 3.33
CA PRO A 42 16.49 6.91 3.20
C PRO A 42 16.13 5.61 3.94
N GLU A 43 15.18 5.67 4.86
CA GLU A 43 14.63 4.54 5.61
C GLU A 43 13.60 3.68 4.84
N THR A 44 13.18 4.09 3.63
CA THR A 44 12.21 3.30 2.87
C THR A 44 12.76 1.93 2.53
N LYS A 45 11.91 0.90 2.68
CA LYS A 45 12.24 -0.49 2.31
C LYS A 45 11.68 -0.87 0.95
N ILE A 46 11.06 0.08 0.25
CA ILE A 46 10.47 -0.16 -1.06
C ILE A 46 11.58 -0.09 -2.12
N PRO A 47 11.79 -1.15 -2.92
CA PRO A 47 12.80 -1.13 -3.98
C PRO A 47 12.54 -0.03 -5.00
N VAL A 48 13.61 0.58 -5.52
CA VAL A 48 13.53 1.68 -6.50
C VAL A 48 12.74 1.26 -7.75
N GLU A 49 12.89 0.02 -8.20
CA GLU A 49 12.17 -0.51 -9.36
C GLU A 49 10.65 -0.57 -9.14
N VAL A 50 10.22 -0.71 -7.88
CA VAL A 50 8.80 -0.63 -7.52
C VAL A 50 8.35 0.83 -7.58
N LEU A 51 9.16 1.77 -7.11
CA LEU A 51 8.87 3.20 -7.17
C LEU A 51 8.74 3.71 -8.60
N ASP A 52 9.63 3.27 -9.49
CA ASP A 52 9.61 3.65 -10.90
C ASP A 52 8.34 3.14 -11.59
N LYS A 53 7.95 1.88 -11.36
CA LYS A 53 6.66 1.36 -11.86
C LYS A 53 5.46 2.13 -11.33
N MET A 54 5.53 2.61 -10.09
CA MET A 54 4.45 3.40 -9.50
C MET A 54 4.42 4.84 -10.04
N ASN A 55 5.56 5.38 -10.50
CA ASN A 55 5.62 6.66 -11.19
C ASN A 55 4.98 6.62 -12.57
N GLU A 56 5.02 5.46 -13.25
CA GLU A 56 4.37 5.25 -14.55
C GLU A 56 2.84 5.26 -14.47
N LEU A 57 2.26 5.07 -13.27
CA LEU A 57 0.83 5.10 -13.06
C LEU A 57 0.25 6.52 -13.15
N THR A 58 -0.89 6.63 -13.81
CA THR A 58 -1.74 7.82 -13.77
C THR A 58 -2.32 8.04 -12.37
N GLU A 59 -2.84 9.25 -12.11
CA GLU A 59 -3.50 9.57 -10.83
C GLU A 59 -4.70 8.67 -10.53
N SER A 60 -5.49 8.33 -11.56
CA SER A 60 -6.63 7.44 -11.44
C SER A 60 -6.20 6.02 -11.09
N GLU A 61 -5.13 5.52 -11.69
CA GLU A 61 -4.55 4.20 -11.37
C GLU A 61 -3.97 4.17 -9.96
N LYS A 62 -3.23 5.21 -9.54
CA LYS A 62 -2.74 5.34 -8.16
C LYS A 62 -3.89 5.33 -7.15
N SER A 63 -4.98 6.03 -7.47
CA SER A 63 -6.19 6.06 -6.64
C SER A 63 -6.87 4.68 -6.59
N ALA A 64 -6.93 3.95 -7.71
CA ALA A 64 -7.46 2.59 -7.74
C ALA A 64 -6.64 1.63 -6.87
N VAL A 65 -5.31 1.72 -6.92
CA VAL A 65 -4.41 0.92 -6.06
C VAL A 65 -4.68 1.23 -4.58
N LEU A 66 -4.84 2.49 -4.20
CA LEU A 66 -5.19 2.87 -2.81
C LEU A 66 -6.51 2.24 -2.36
N VAL A 67 -7.52 2.21 -3.22
CA VAL A 67 -8.82 1.57 -2.94
C VAL A 67 -8.66 0.07 -2.75
N GLU A 68 -7.90 -0.61 -3.62
CA GLU A 68 -7.63 -2.05 -3.49
C GLU A 68 -6.90 -2.40 -2.19
N ILE A 69 -5.89 -1.61 -1.80
CA ILE A 69 -5.20 -1.82 -0.53
C ILE A 69 -6.15 -1.61 0.65
N ALA A 70 -6.99 -0.58 0.61
CA ALA A 70 -8.00 -0.33 1.65
C ALA A 70 -9.00 -1.48 1.77
N ASN A 71 -9.49 -2.02 0.65
CA ASN A 71 -10.39 -3.17 0.60
C ASN A 71 -9.74 -4.43 1.18
N TRP A 72 -8.45 -4.67 0.90
CA TRP A 72 -7.73 -5.79 1.48
C TRP A 72 -7.56 -5.63 3.00
N ILE A 73 -7.19 -4.44 3.47
CA ILE A 73 -7.08 -4.15 4.91
C ILE A 73 -8.43 -4.36 5.63
N ASP A 74 -9.52 -3.86 5.06
CA ASP A 74 -10.86 -4.02 5.63
C ASP A 74 -11.29 -5.49 5.66
N SER A 75 -11.11 -6.22 4.56
CA SER A 75 -11.45 -7.64 4.49
C SER A 75 -10.64 -8.50 5.47
N ALA A 76 -9.34 -8.23 5.62
CA ALA A 76 -8.47 -8.94 6.57
C ALA A 76 -8.76 -8.59 8.05
N SER A 77 -9.37 -7.43 8.30
CA SER A 77 -9.71 -6.96 9.66
C SER A 77 -11.06 -7.50 10.17
N ARG A 78 -11.92 -7.97 9.26
CA ARG A 78 -13.24 -8.50 9.61
C ARG A 78 -13.11 -9.94 10.14
N PRO A 79 -13.78 -10.29 11.25
CA PRO A 79 -13.85 -11.68 11.68
C PRO A 79 -14.62 -12.52 10.65
N ALA A 80 -14.11 -13.69 10.29
CA ALA A 80 -14.83 -14.67 9.49
C ALA A 80 -16.20 -14.93 10.14
N LYS A 81 -17.29 -14.74 9.39
CA LYS A 81 -18.66 -14.92 9.89
C LYS A 81 -18.89 -16.37 10.30
#